data_AF-A0A662UD37-F1
#
_entry.id   AF-A0A662UD37-F1
#
_cell.length_a   1.000
_cell.length_b   1.000
_cell.length_c   1.000
_cell.angle_alpha   90.00
_cell.angle_beta   90.00
_cell.angle_gamma   90.00
#
_symmetry.space_group_name_H-M   'P 1'
#
loop_
_entity.id
_entity.type
_entity.pdbx_description
1 polymer ?
#
loop_
_entity_poly.entity_id
_entity_poly.type
_entity_poly.pdbx_seq_one_letter_code
_entity_poly.pdbx_strand_id
1 'polypeptide(L)' 'MKSRRKYTTVSIPITLYNRIKNLIENTGFTSVSQYVTYVLREVVSAHEEARYREPFTEEDKKRILERLRRLGYL' A
#
# COMPACT_ATOMS: atom_id res chain seq x y z
N MET A 1 -18.09 2.17 -22.77
CA MET A 1 -17.13 3.29 -22.55
C MET A 1 -15.88 2.76 -21.86
N LYS A 2 -14.70 2.84 -22.49
CA LYS A 2 -13.43 2.57 -21.79
C LYS A 2 -13.27 3.64 -20.70
N SER A 3 -13.21 3.24 -19.42
CA SER A 3 -12.95 4.19 -18.36
C SER A 3 -11.60 4.87 -18.64
N ARG A 4 -11.60 6.19 -18.78
CA ARG A 4 -10.34 6.95 -18.84
C ARG A 4 -9.68 6.76 -17.48
N ARG A 5 -8.55 6.06 -17.45
CA ARG A 5 -7.70 6.01 -16.26
C ARG A 5 -7.37 7.45 -15.89
N LYS A 6 -7.77 7.87 -14.69
CA LYS A 6 -7.52 9.21 -14.16
C LYS A 6 -6.08 9.21 -13.64
N TYR A 7 -5.24 10.09 -14.19
CA TYR A 7 -3.86 10.27 -13.76
C TYR A 7 -3.72 11.64 -13.11
N THR A 8 -2.86 11.74 -12.10
CA THR A 8 -2.44 13.01 -11.50
C THR A 8 -0.94 13.20 -11.70
N THR A 9 -0.50 14.44 -11.81
CA THR A 9 0.92 14.79 -11.85
C THR A 9 1.42 15.06 -10.43
N VAL A 10 2.66 14.65 -10.16
CA VAL A 10 3.35 14.92 -8.89
C VAL A 10 4.69 15.54 -9.23
N SER A 11 4.94 16.73 -8.72
CA SER A 11 6.23 17.41 -8.88
C SER A 11 7.25 16.80 -7.94
N ILE A 12 8.39 16.40 -8.48
CA ILE A 12 9.55 15.92 -7.70
C ILE A 12 10.79 16.73 -8.08
N PRO A 13 11.76 16.90 -7.15
CA PRO A 13 13.02 17.54 -7.47
C PRO A 13 13.71 16.85 -8.65
N ILE A 14 14.31 17.65 -9.55
CA ILE A 14 15.03 17.14 -10.74
C ILE A 14 16.14 16.16 -10.33
N THR A 15 16.80 16.43 -9.20
CA THR A 15 17.85 15.57 -8.65
C THR A 15 17.32 14.17 -8.33
N LEU A 16 16.13 14.07 -7.74
CA LEU A 16 15.50 12.79 -7.44
C LEU A 16 15.05 12.09 -8.72
N TYR A 17 14.44 12.83 -9.66
CA TYR A 17 14.05 12.29 -10.96
C TYR A 17 15.24 11.64 -11.68
N ASN A 18 16.38 12.33 -11.75
CA ASN A 18 17.58 11.81 -12.42
C ASN A 18 18.14 10.56 -11.75
N ARG A 19 18.15 10.53 -10.40
CA ARG A 19 18.55 9.33 -9.65
C ARG A 19 17.65 8.14 -9.95
N ILE A 20 16.33 8.37 -9.98
CA ILE A 20 15.36 7.31 -10.29
C ILE A 20 15.53 6.86 -11.74
N LYS A 21 15.72 7.81 -12.68
CA LYS A 21 15.96 7.50 -14.09
C LYS A 21 17.14 6.55 -14.25
N ASN A 22 18.30 6.87 -13.67
CA ASN A 22 19.49 6.02 -13.72
C ASN A 22 19.26 4.65 -13.04
N LEU A 23 18.49 4.63 -11.95
CA LEU A 23 18.18 3.39 -11.23
C LEU A 23 17.36 2.42 -12.09
N ILE A 24 16.44 2.94 -12.93
CA ILE A 24 15.56 2.11 -13.75
C ILE A 24 16.12 1.72 -15.11
N GLU A 25 17.26 2.28 -15.55
CA GLU A 25 17.83 2.05 -16.88
C GLU A 25 18.10 0.56 -17.20
N ASN A 26 18.42 -0.25 -16.19
CA ASN A 26 18.68 -1.68 -16.34
C ASN A 26 17.56 -2.57 -15.78
N THR A 27 16.35 -2.01 -15.68
CA THR A 27 15.18 -2.70 -15.13
C THR A 27 14.10 -2.87 -16.18
N GLY A 28 13.06 -3.67 -15.88
CA GLY A 28 11.89 -3.81 -16.74
C GLY A 28 10.92 -2.62 -16.73
N PHE A 29 11.27 -1.49 -16.08
CA PHE A 29 10.40 -0.32 -16.02
C PHE A 29 10.55 0.55 -17.27
N THR A 30 9.43 0.85 -17.93
CA THR A 30 9.43 1.65 -19.17
C THR A 30 9.44 3.16 -18.92
N SER A 31 9.16 3.59 -17.68
CA SER A 31 9.17 5.00 -17.30
C SER A 31 9.36 5.20 -15.80
N VAL A 32 9.84 6.39 -15.44
CA VAL A 32 9.93 6.85 -14.04
C VAL A 32 8.56 6.82 -13.38
N SER A 33 7.50 7.22 -14.09
CA SER A 33 6.13 7.19 -13.57
C SER A 33 5.66 5.77 -13.23
N GLN A 34 6.04 4.76 -14.04
CA GLN A 34 5.71 3.36 -13.77
C GLN A 34 6.41 2.87 -12.51
N TYR A 35 7.70 3.17 -12.36
CA TYR A 35 8.47 2.82 -11.17
C TYR A 35 7.91 3.46 -9.90
N VAL A 36 7.67 4.77 -9.93
CA VAL A 36 7.10 5.50 -8.78
C VAL A 36 5.72 4.95 -8.43
N THR A 37 4.88 4.65 -9.41
CA THR A 37 3.56 4.05 -9.17
C THR A 37 3.67 2.68 -8.49
N TYR A 38 4.63 1.84 -8.92
CA TYR A 38 4.89 0.55 -8.30
C TYR A 38 5.31 0.70 -6.84
N VAL A 39 6.34 1.51 -6.57
CA VAL A 39 6.85 1.73 -5.22
C VAL A 39 5.79 2.34 -4.29
N LEU A 40 5.05 3.35 -4.77
CA LEU A 40 3.99 3.98 -3.97
C LEU A 40 2.86 2.99 -3.65
N ARG A 41 2.53 2.07 -4.57
CA ARG A 41 1.52 1.04 -4.29
C ARG A 41 1.97 0.13 -3.15
N GLU A 42 3.20 -0.38 -3.20
CA GLU A 42 3.74 -1.25 -2.16
C GLU A 42 3.80 -0.53 -0.80
N VAL A 43 4.28 0.71 -0.77
CA VAL A 43 4.38 1.51 0.46
C VAL A 43 3.01 1.80 1.07
N VAL A 44 2.04 2.17 0.23
CA VAL A 44 0.67 2.43 0.70
C VAL A 44 0.03 1.14 1.20
N SER A 45 0.14 0.03 0.47
CA SER A 45 -0.40 -1.27 0.92
C SER A 45 0.22 -1.71 2.24
N ALA A 46 1.53 -1.57 2.42
CA ALA A 46 2.19 -1.88 3.69
C ALA A 46 1.71 -0.96 4.84
N HIS A 47 1.50 0.32 4.57
CA HIS A 47 0.98 1.27 5.56
C HIS A 47 -0.48 0.99 5.92
N GLU A 48 -1.33 0.70 4.92
CA GLU A 48 -2.72 0.30 5.13
C GLU A 48 -2.78 -1.01 5.90
N GLU A 49 -2.00 -2.03 5.53
CA GLU A 49 -1.91 -3.28 6.29
C GLU A 49 -1.43 -3.04 7.71
N ALA A 50 -0.45 -2.18 7.96
CA ALA A 50 -0.01 -1.85 9.31
C ALA A 50 -1.11 -1.15 10.13
N ARG A 51 -1.95 -0.34 9.48
CA ARG A 51 -3.10 0.35 10.10
C ARG A 51 -4.29 -0.59 10.33
N TYR A 52 -4.55 -1.51 9.42
CA TYR A 52 -5.55 -2.59 9.59
C TYR A 52 -5.08 -3.67 10.56
N ARG A 53 -3.75 -3.85 10.69
CA ARG A 53 -3.09 -4.60 11.75
C ARG A 53 -2.79 -3.75 12.98
N GLU A 54 -3.49 -2.62 13.21
CA GLU A 54 -3.77 -2.25 14.60
C GLU A 54 -4.48 -3.45 15.18
N PRO A 55 -3.78 -4.27 15.98
CA PRO A 55 -4.26 -5.58 16.33
C PRO A 55 -5.52 -5.35 17.14
N PHE A 56 -6.55 -6.18 16.93
CA PHE A 56 -7.64 -6.33 17.88
C PHE A 56 -7.07 -6.13 19.28
N THR A 57 -7.51 -5.04 19.93
CA THR A 57 -7.01 -4.72 21.27
C THR A 57 -7.23 -5.95 22.14
N GLU A 58 -6.48 -6.08 23.24
CA GLU A 58 -6.73 -7.21 24.16
C GLU A 58 -8.21 -7.26 24.61
N GLU A 59 -8.90 -6.11 24.62
CA GLU A 59 -10.34 -6.01 24.81
C GLU A 59 -11.15 -6.60 23.65
N ASP A 60 -10.80 -6.31 22.40
CA ASP A 60 -11.48 -6.89 21.25
C ASP A 60 -11.34 -8.42 21.19
N LYS A 61 -10.15 -8.95 21.52
CA LYS A 61 -9.94 -10.40 21.63
C LYS A 61 -10.82 -11.02 22.71
N LYS A 62 -10.93 -10.38 23.89
CA LYS A 62 -11.82 -10.84 24.97
C LYS A 62 -13.28 -10.85 24.53
N ARG A 63 -13.73 -9.80 23.83
CA ARG A 63 -15.11 -9.71 23.31
C ARG A 63 -15.40 -10.80 22.29
N ILE A 64 -14.45 -11.11 21.41
CA ILE A 64 -14.57 -12.19 20.43
C ILE A 64 -14.62 -13.55 21.13
N LEU A 65 -13.74 -13.83 22.10
CA LEU A 65 -13.76 -15.08 22.87
C LEU A 65 -15.08 -15.26 23.64
N GLU A 66 -15.58 -14.20 24.28
CA GLU A 66 -16.85 -14.28 25.00
C GLU A 66 -18.02 -14.55 24.03
N ARG A 67 -18.00 -13.93 22.86
CA ARG A 67 -19.00 -14.17 21.82
C ARG A 67 -18.94 -15.61 21.29
N LEU A 68 -17.75 -16.16 21.09
CA LEU A 68 -17.57 -17.55 20.66
C LEU A 68 -18.05 -18.55 21.71
N ARG A 69 -17.78 -18.33 23.00
CA ARG A 69 -18.32 -19.13 24.11
C ARG A 69 -19.84 -19.10 24.16
N ARG A 70 -20.45 -17.91 24.03
CA ARG A 70 -21.91 -17.76 24.01
C ARG A 70 -22.56 -18.48 22.83
N LEU A 71 -21.85 -18.61 21.72
CA LEU A 71 -22.30 -19.29 20.52
C LEU A 71 -21.96 -20.81 20.52
N GLY A 72 -21.27 -21.31 21.54
CA GLY A 72 -20.95 -22.74 21.70
C GLY A 72 -19.81 -23.24 20.81
N TYR A 73 -18.98 -22.35 20.28
CA TYR A 73 -17.80 -22.71 19.47
C TYR A 73 -16.54 -22.97 20.34
N LEU A 74 -16.64 -22.74 21.66
CA LEU A 74 -15.60 -22.89 22.69
C LEU A 74 -16.27 -23.39 23.97
#